data_AF-A0A1E5KTQ8-F1
#
_entry.id   AF-A0A1E5KTQ8-F1
#
_cell.length_a   1.000
_cell.length_b   1.000
_cell.length_c   1.000
_cell.angle_alpha   90.00
_cell.angle_beta   90.00
_cell.angle_gamma   90.00
#
_symmetry.space_group_name_H-M   'P 1'
#
loop_
_entity.id
_entity.type
_entity.pdbx_description
1 polymer ?
#
loop_
_entity_poly.entity_id
_entity_poly.type
_entity_poly.pdbx_seq_one_letter_code
_entity_poly.pdbx_strand_id
1 'polypeptide(L)' 'MKQRLLQSFLATILYLMVANIGNFLFGVTRRFDWTTTLWESLFFFIFIFLLLGYRKNKK' A
#
# COMPACT_ATOMS: atom_id res chain seq x y z
N MET A 1 -13.15 -9.98 10.99
CA MET A 1 -12.92 -9.17 9.77
C MET A 1 -12.35 -7.79 10.08
N LYS A 2 -12.85 -7.09 11.12
CA LYS A 2 -12.37 -5.76 11.55
C LYS A 2 -10.84 -5.65 11.72
N GLN A 3 -10.21 -6.63 12.39
CA GLN A 3 -8.75 -6.64 12.62
C GLN A 3 -7.92 -6.75 11.33
N ARG A 4 -8.39 -7.53 10.34
CA ARG A 4 -7.74 -7.66 9.02
C ARG A 4 -7.84 -6.36 8.22
N LEU A 5 -9.00 -5.72 8.29
CA LEU A 5 -9.24 -4.43 7.64
C LEU A 5 -8.28 -3.37 8.21
N LEU A 6 -8.19 -3.29 9.55
CA LEU A 6 -7.35 -2.33 10.26
C LEU A 6 -5.86 -2.55 9.98
N GLN A 7 -5.39 -3.81 9.95
CA GLN A 7 -4.01 -4.14 9.60
C GLN A 7 -3.66 -3.82 8.15
N SER A 8 -4.57 -4.13 7.21
CA SER A 8 -4.35 -3.84 5.79
C SER A 8 -4.35 -2.33 5.53
N PHE A 9 -5.21 -1.60 6.25
CA PHE A 9 -5.30 -0.14 6.18
C PHE A 9 -4.04 0.53 6.73
N LEU A 10 -3.53 0.09 7.88
CA LEU A 10 -2.27 0.57 8.46
C LEU A 10 -1.06 0.30 7.53
N ALA A 11 -0.99 -0.89 6.93
CA ALA A 11 0.05 -1.23 5.97
C ALA A 11 0.02 -0.33 4.72
N THR A 12 -1.18 0.07 4.28
CA THR A 12 -1.36 0.95 3.12
C THR A 12 -0.97 2.38 3.44
N ILE A 13 -1.34 2.88 4.61
CA ILE A 13 -0.92 4.20 5.08
C ILE A 13 0.60 4.27 5.19
N LEU A 14 1.24 3.22 5.72
CA LEU A 14 2.68 3.14 5.83
C LEU A 14 3.36 3.14 4.44
N TYR A 15 2.83 2.36 3.49
CA TYR A 15 3.31 2.36 2.11
C TYR A 15 3.19 3.74 1.46
N LEU A 16 2.04 4.40 1.62
CA LEU A 16 1.80 5.76 1.10
C LEU A 16 2.82 6.76 1.69
N MET A 17 3.07 6.71 2.99
CA MET A 17 4.06 7.57 3.63
C MET A 17 5.47 7.31 3.08
N VAL A 18 5.90 6.06 3.00
CA VAL A 18 7.25 5.71 2.49
C VAL A 18 7.41 6.11 1.02
N ALA A 19 6.39 5.89 0.19
CA ALA A 19 6.43 6.27 -1.23
C ALA A 19 6.52 7.79 -1.42
N ASN A 20 5.75 8.57 -0.64
CA ASN A 20 5.77 10.02 -0.71
C ASN A 20 7.05 10.62 -0.11
N ILE A 21 7.55 10.06 1.01
CA ILE A 21 8.82 10.49 1.64
C ILE A 21 10.00 10.12 0.74
N GLY A 22 10.03 8.92 0.18
CA GLY A 22 11.04 8.51 -0.81
C GLY A 22 11.02 9.42 -2.02
N ASN A 23 9.84 9.74 -2.55
CA ASN A 23 9.72 10.69 -3.66
C ASN A 23 10.23 12.10 -3.31
N PHE A 24 9.93 12.57 -2.09
CA PHE A 24 10.38 13.87 -1.60
C PHE A 24 11.90 13.93 -1.40
N LEU A 25 12.52 12.87 -0.87
CA LEU A 25 13.96 12.80 -0.61
C LEU A 25 14.79 12.54 -1.87
N PHE A 26 14.28 11.73 -2.81
CA PHE A 26 15.00 11.34 -4.02
C PHE A 26 14.68 12.20 -5.25
N GLY A 27 13.72 13.13 -5.15
CA GLY A 27 13.47 14.17 -6.16
C GLY A 27 13.20 13.62 -7.57
N VAL A 28 12.39 12.56 -7.68
CA VAL A 28 12.06 11.92 -8.98
C VAL A 28 11.13 12.83 -9.79
N THR A 29 11.69 13.86 -10.41
CA THR A 29 10.95 15.00 -10.99
C THR A 29 10.85 14.97 -12.52
N ARG A 30 10.93 13.82 -13.18
CA ARG A 30 10.75 13.77 -14.65
C ARG A 30 9.45 13.16 -15.17
N ARG A 31 8.77 12.28 -14.41
CA ARG A 31 7.44 11.72 -14.74
C ARG A 31 6.71 11.20 -13.49
N PHE A 32 6.68 12.00 -12.43
CA PHE A 32 5.91 11.60 -11.24
C PHE A 32 4.43 11.83 -11.47
N ASP A 33 3.75 10.80 -12.00
CA ASP A 33 2.30 10.77 -12.09
C ASP A 33 1.74 10.31 -10.74
N TRP A 34 1.21 11.26 -9.97
CA TRP A 34 0.53 11.00 -8.69
C TRP A 34 -0.55 9.92 -8.82
N THR A 35 -1.17 9.85 -9.99
CA THR A 35 -2.13 8.82 -10.39
C THR A 35 -1.53 7.41 -10.34
N THR A 36 -0.32 7.24 -10.86
CA THR A 36 0.39 5.95 -10.87
C THR A 36 0.71 5.48 -9.46
N THR A 37 1.24 6.37 -8.61
CA THR A 37 1.54 6.07 -7.20
C THR A 37 0.27 5.69 -6.42
N LEU A 38 -0.86 6.32 -6.72
CA LEU A 38 -2.16 5.99 -6.15
C LEU A 38 -2.64 4.60 -6.59
N TRP A 39 -2.50 4.28 -7.87
CA TRP A 39 -2.81 2.96 -8.41
C TRP A 39 -1.91 1.88 -7.80
N GLU A 40 -0.60 2.11 -7.70
CA GLU A 40 0.34 1.17 -7.07
C GLU A 40 -0.02 0.91 -5.61
N SER A 41 -0.35 1.97 -4.85
CA SER A 41 -0.79 1.81 -3.46
C SER A 41 -2.10 1.04 -3.34
N LEU A 42 -3.04 1.24 -4.27
CA LEU A 42 -4.31 0.51 -4.30
C LEU A 42 -4.09 -0.97 -4.61
N PHE A 43 -3.25 -1.29 -5.60
CA PHE A 43 -2.88 -2.67 -5.93
C PHE A 43 -2.16 -3.36 -4.76
N PHE A 44 -1.23 -2.65 -4.10
CA PHE A 44 -0.52 -3.17 -2.94
C PHE A 44 -1.48 -3.48 -1.78
N PHE A 45 -2.45 -2.60 -1.50
CA PHE A 45 -3.48 -2.84 -0.48
C PHE A 45 -4.31 -4.10 -0.78
N ILE A 46 -4.79 -4.25 -2.01
CA ILE A 46 -5.60 -5.40 -2.44
C ILE A 46 -4.79 -6.69 -2.30
N PHE A 47 -3.52 -6.67 -2.72
CA PHE A 47 -2.62 -7.81 -2.63
C PHE A 47 -2.43 -8.28 -1.18
N ILE A 48 -2.09 -7.37 -0.27
CA ILE A 48 -1.92 -7.68 1.16
C ILE A 48 -3.23 -8.15 1.79
N PHE A 49 -4.36 -7.52 1.44
CA PHE A 49 -5.68 -7.89 1.95
C PHE A 49 -6.08 -9.33 1.57
N LEU A 50 -5.81 -9.73 0.32
CA LEU A 50 -6.03 -11.09 -0.18
C LEU A 50 -5.08 -12.09 0.49
N LEU A 51 -3.80 -11.75 0.63
CA LEU A 51 -2.78 -12.61 1.23
C LEU A 51 -3.08 -12.89 2.72
N LEU A 52 -3.49 -11.88 3.49
CA LEU A 52 -3.97 -12.08 4.87
C LEU A 52 -5.25 -12.91 4.91
N GLY A 53 -6.09 -12.85 3.87
CA GLY A 53 -7.28 -13.68 3.76
C GLY A 53 -6.98 -15.14 3.52
N TYR A 54 -6.06 -15.42 2.62
CA TYR A 54 -5.59 -16.76 2.34
C TYR A 54 -4.92 -17.40 3.56
N ARG A 55 -4.07 -16.65 4.27
CA ARG A 55 -3.38 -17.14 5.48
C ARG A 55 -4.33 -17.52 6.61
N LYS A 56 -5.48 -16.84 6.73
CA LYS A 56 -6.48 -17.15 7.77
C LYS A 56 -7.33 -18.39 7.43
N ASN A 57 -7.55 -18.70 6.14
CA ASN A 57 -8.28 -19.89 5.72
C ASN A 57 -7.46 -21.19 5.81
N LYS A 58 -6.15 -21.10 6.09
CA LYS A 58 -5.26 -22.26 6.32
C LYS A 58 -4.93 -22.52 7.80
N LYS A 59 -5.55 -21.78 8.73
CA LYS A 59 -5.46 -22.01 10.18
C LYS A 59 -6.82 -22.46 10.70
#